data_AF-A0A951JCT8-F1
#
_entry.id   AF-A0A951JCT8-F1
#
_cell.length_a   1.000
_cell.length_b   1.000
_cell.length_c   1.000
_cell.angle_alpha   90.00
_cell.angle_beta   90.00
_cell.angle_gamma   90.00
#
_symmetry.space_group_name_H-M   'P 1'
#
loop_
_entity.id
_entity.type
_entity.pdbx_description
1 polymer ?
#
loop_
_entity_poly.entity_id
_entity_poly.type
_entity_poly.pdbx_seq_one_letter_code
_entity_poly.pdbx_strand_id
1 'polypeptide(L)'
;MSEEALHLTAERIQALLDGQLPEGDAVRAREHVDACARCRARAEAWEEVFSGLEALPELSPSAGFAGRVLEALPTRERAALPWAARVRSWFGPGTAGAAAGHPAPSRLHELLDGQLSGRRAAAAEAHLRACRACRHEMEGLARVVSTLERLPRPAPSAGFADGVMAAVRMPEPAPALARLRRLAVARVREVVSLRTRKAWAAVAGVAVTPAVVTAMVAWVVFSHPLVTPGSLASFLWIQGSQRVSAATAWMTGAAMESPTVFRAWSAVEGISLAPTTAAAGFIAFSIVTVLAVWVLYLNLFASQGLEGRHAKLRA
;
A
#
# COMPACT_ATOMS: atom_id res chain seq x y z
N MET A 1 7.15 49.47 -11.00
CA MET A 1 6.42 48.37 -11.65
C MET A 1 6.89 47.09 -10.98
N SER A 2 6.07 46.56 -10.08
CA SER A 2 6.48 45.57 -9.07
C SER A 2 6.65 44.16 -9.67
N GLU A 3 7.64 43.42 -9.20
CA GLU A 3 8.01 42.06 -9.64
C GLU A 3 6.86 41.04 -9.56
N GLU A 4 5.82 41.31 -8.74
CA GLU A 4 4.58 40.53 -8.65
C GLU A 4 3.78 40.47 -9.95
N ALA A 5 3.94 41.45 -10.85
CA ALA A 5 3.25 41.44 -12.14
C ALA A 5 3.88 40.45 -13.14
N LEU A 6 5.11 39.99 -12.90
CA LEU A 6 5.86 39.12 -13.82
C LEU A 6 5.91 37.65 -13.40
N HIS A 7 5.72 37.33 -12.12
CA HIS A 7 5.83 35.97 -11.60
C HIS A 7 4.74 35.66 -10.57
N LEU A 8 4.32 34.40 -10.52
CA LEU A 8 3.44 33.91 -9.46
C LEU A 8 4.15 33.95 -8.11
N THR A 9 3.41 34.35 -7.07
CA THR A 9 3.88 34.28 -5.67
C THR A 9 3.99 32.82 -5.20
N ALA A 10 4.72 32.59 -4.11
CA ALA A 10 4.93 31.26 -3.56
C ALA A 10 3.60 30.62 -3.12
N GLU A 11 2.76 31.42 -2.47
CA GLU A 11 1.46 31.05 -1.92
C GLU A 11 0.51 30.66 -3.05
N ARG A 12 0.57 31.37 -4.18
CA ARG A 12 -0.27 31.07 -5.35
C ARG A 12 0.17 29.81 -6.08
N ILE A 13 1.47 29.51 -6.11
CA ILE A 13 1.98 28.22 -6.61
C ILE A 13 1.57 27.08 -5.67
N GLN A 14 1.66 27.27 -4.36
CA GLN A 14 1.23 26.26 -3.40
C GLN A 14 -0.28 26.00 -3.51
N ALA A 15 -1.11 27.03 -3.54
CA ALA A 15 -2.56 26.89 -3.74
C ALA A 15 -2.93 26.22 -5.08
N LEU A 16 -2.11 26.38 -6.12
CA LEU A 16 -2.26 25.68 -7.39
C LEU A 16 -1.98 24.18 -7.26
N LEU A 17 -0.95 23.81 -6.50
CA LEU A 17 -0.56 22.40 -6.27
C LEU A 17 -1.55 21.70 -5.33
N ASP A 18 -2.01 22.38 -4.29
CA ASP A 18 -3.00 21.88 -3.32
C ASP A 18 -4.43 21.83 -3.89
N GLY A 19 -4.65 22.32 -5.11
CA GLY A 19 -5.97 22.35 -5.75
C GLY A 19 -6.96 23.35 -5.13
N GLN A 20 -6.47 24.36 -4.42
CA GLN A 20 -7.27 25.33 -3.68
C GLN A 20 -7.59 26.61 -4.48
N LEU A 21 -7.07 26.76 -5.69
CA LEU A 21 -7.41 27.88 -6.56
C LEU A 21 -8.79 27.68 -7.22
N PRO A 22 -9.61 28.74 -7.33
CA PRO A 22 -10.80 28.73 -8.17
C PRO A 22 -10.47 28.30 -9.61
N GLU A 23 -11.37 27.57 -10.27
CA GLU A 23 -11.12 26.90 -11.55
C GLU A 23 -10.53 27.84 -12.63
N GLY A 24 -11.06 29.07 -12.75
CA GLY A 24 -10.54 30.06 -13.70
C GLY A 24 -9.16 30.64 -13.34
N ASP A 25 -8.82 30.69 -12.05
CA ASP A 25 -7.49 31.12 -11.59
C ASP A 25 -6.46 30.01 -11.72
N ALA A 26 -6.87 28.76 -11.50
CA ALA A 26 -6.02 27.58 -11.65
C ALA A 26 -5.55 27.42 -13.10
N VAL A 27 -6.45 27.58 -14.09
CA VAL A 27 -6.10 27.50 -15.52
C VAL A 27 -5.05 28.54 -15.89
N ARG A 28 -5.29 29.82 -15.55
CA ARG A 28 -4.35 30.91 -15.84
C ARG A 28 -3.00 30.74 -15.16
N ALA A 29 -2.99 30.30 -13.91
CA ALA A 29 -1.75 30.03 -13.18
C ALA A 29 -0.97 28.88 -13.82
N ARG A 30 -1.66 27.83 -14.28
CA ARG A 30 -1.03 26.67 -14.94
C ARG A 30 -0.46 27.04 -16.31
N GLU A 31 -1.19 27.81 -17.11
CA GLU A 31 -0.68 28.39 -18.36
C GLU A 31 0.58 29.24 -18.14
N HIS A 32 0.60 30.05 -17.08
CA HIS A 32 1.78 30.85 -16.74
C HIS A 32 2.97 29.97 -16.30
N VAL A 33 2.76 28.96 -15.45
CA VAL A 33 3.81 28.00 -15.06
C VAL A 33 4.38 27.28 -16.29
N ASP A 34 3.53 26.95 -17.26
CA ASP A 34 3.95 26.33 -18.51
C ASP A 34 4.67 27.28 -19.48
N ALA A 35 4.44 28.59 -19.39
CA ALA A 35 5.15 29.57 -20.20
C ALA A 35 6.45 30.08 -19.54
N CYS A 36 6.50 30.16 -18.22
CA CYS A 36 7.58 30.80 -17.47
C CYS A 36 8.53 29.79 -16.80
N ALA A 37 9.78 29.72 -17.27
CA ALA A 37 10.79 28.80 -16.74
C ALA A 37 11.07 28.97 -15.24
N ARG A 38 11.03 30.20 -14.71
CA ARG A 38 11.27 30.48 -13.27
C ARG A 38 10.13 29.94 -12.40
N CYS A 39 8.88 30.17 -12.81
CA CYS A 39 7.72 29.66 -12.08
C CYS A 39 7.61 28.13 -12.19
N ARG A 40 7.98 27.54 -13.35
CA ARG A 40 8.10 26.09 -13.50
C ARG A 40 9.10 25.49 -12.52
N ALA A 41 10.32 26.01 -12.47
CA ALA A 41 11.34 25.51 -11.55
C ALA A 41 10.91 25.60 -10.08
N ARG A 42 10.17 26.65 -9.72
CA ARG A 42 9.61 26.80 -8.36
C ARG A 42 8.50 25.80 -8.07
N ALA A 43 7.61 25.52 -9.02
CA ALA A 43 6.58 24.50 -8.88
C ALA A 43 7.20 23.09 -8.77
N GLU A 44 8.18 22.76 -9.61
CA GLU A 44 8.93 21.48 -9.56
C GLU A 44 9.62 21.29 -8.20
N ALA A 45 10.20 22.34 -7.62
CA ALA A 45 10.82 22.29 -6.29
C ALA A 45 9.80 21.98 -5.18
N TRP A 46 8.59 22.54 -5.26
CA TRP A 46 7.51 22.20 -4.32
C TRP A 46 7.01 20.77 -4.50
N GLU A 47 6.83 20.31 -5.75
CA GLU A 47 6.45 18.93 -6.06
C GLU A 47 7.48 17.91 -5.54
N GLU A 48 8.77 18.23 -5.59
CA GLU A 48 9.84 17.39 -5.00
C GLU A 48 9.70 17.28 -3.47
N VAL A 49 9.40 18.39 -2.80
CA VAL A 49 9.15 18.40 -1.34
C VAL A 49 7.92 17.54 -1.00
N PHE A 50 6.79 17.72 -1.70
CA PHE A 50 5.59 16.93 -1.47
C PHE A 50 5.80 15.45 -1.75
N SER A 51 6.46 15.11 -2.85
CA SER A 51 6.84 13.72 -3.15
C SER A 51 7.75 13.12 -2.06
N GLY A 52 8.61 13.94 -1.46
CA GLY A 52 9.44 13.56 -0.32
C GLY A 52 8.62 13.28 0.94
N LEU A 53 7.60 14.12 1.21
CA LEU A 53 6.67 13.95 2.32
C LEU A 53 5.76 12.72 2.14
N GLU A 54 5.23 12.49 0.94
CA GLU A 54 4.43 11.29 0.62
C GLU A 54 5.24 10.00 0.72
N ALA A 55 6.55 10.07 0.49
CA ALA A 55 7.46 8.94 0.64
C ALA A 55 7.84 8.65 2.10
N LEU A 56 7.41 9.48 3.06
CA LEU A 56 7.63 9.19 4.47
C LEU A 56 6.84 7.92 4.87
N PRO A 57 7.42 7.07 5.74
CA PRO A 57 6.70 5.90 6.23
C PRO A 57 5.43 6.33 6.95
N GLU A 58 4.34 5.61 6.69
CA GLU A 58 3.05 5.84 7.34
C GLU A 58 3.23 5.70 8.86
N LEU A 59 3.09 6.81 9.59
CA LEU A 59 3.25 6.84 11.03
C LEU A 59 2.03 6.17 11.67
N SER A 60 2.15 4.87 11.95
CA SER A 60 1.14 4.17 12.73
C SER A 60 1.23 4.60 14.19
N PRO A 61 0.12 5.05 14.81
CA PRO A 61 0.14 5.46 16.21
C PRO A 61 0.50 4.26 17.11
N SER A 62 1.11 4.55 18.27
CA SER A 62 1.50 3.50 19.21
C SER A 62 0.32 2.63 19.64
N ALA A 63 0.57 1.35 19.90
CA ALA A 63 -0.42 0.45 20.46
C ALA A 63 -1.07 1.09 21.72
N GLY A 64 -2.40 1.16 21.73
CA GLY A 64 -3.16 1.80 22.80
C GLY A 64 -3.39 3.32 22.66
N PHE A 65 -2.85 3.99 21.63
CA PHE A 65 -3.18 5.41 21.36
C PHE A 65 -4.68 5.63 21.20
N ALA A 66 -5.35 4.80 20.38
CA ALA A 66 -6.79 4.85 20.21
C ALA A 66 -7.54 4.66 21.55
N GLY A 67 -7.07 3.75 22.40
CA GLY A 67 -7.64 3.54 23.74
C GLY A 67 -7.53 4.76 24.63
N ARG A 68 -6.34 5.37 24.71
CA ARG A 68 -6.11 6.60 25.49
C ARG A 68 -6.91 7.79 24.96
N VAL A 69 -7.05 7.92 23.65
CA VAL A 69 -7.90 8.97 23.05
C VAL A 69 -9.36 8.73 23.40
N LEU A 70 -9.85 7.49 23.28
CA LEU A 70 -11.24 7.14 23.62
C LEU A 70 -11.55 7.32 25.12
N GLU A 71 -10.56 7.12 25.98
CA GLU A 71 -10.66 7.31 27.43
C GLU A 71 -10.56 8.79 27.84
N ALA A 72 -9.78 9.59 27.10
CA ALA A 72 -9.66 11.03 27.31
C ALA A 72 -10.84 11.84 26.76
N LEU A 73 -11.66 11.24 25.88
CA LEU A 73 -12.92 11.85 25.49
C LEU A 73 -13.86 11.84 26.69
N PRO A 74 -14.37 13.00 27.15
CA PRO A 74 -15.34 13.03 28.22
C PRO A 74 -16.52 12.14 27.82
N THR A 75 -16.73 11.08 28.57
CA THR A 75 -17.87 10.16 28.44
C THR A 75 -19.13 10.93 28.82
N ARG A 76 -19.61 11.76 27.90
CA ARG A 76 -20.96 12.29 27.96
C ARG A 76 -21.86 11.06 27.96
N GLU A 77 -22.58 10.85 29.06
CA GLU A 77 -23.49 9.73 29.28
C GLU A 77 -24.20 9.43 27.97
N ARG A 78 -23.79 8.33 27.32
CA ARG A 78 -24.60 7.72 26.28
C ARG A 78 -25.83 7.24 27.02
N ALA A 79 -26.85 8.09 27.11
CA ALA A 79 -28.17 7.70 27.58
C ALA A 79 -28.47 6.37 26.91
N ALA A 80 -28.61 5.33 27.74
CA ALA A 80 -28.72 3.96 27.30
C ALA A 80 -29.99 3.83 26.44
N LEU A 81 -29.85 4.09 25.14
CA LEU A 81 -30.92 3.81 24.21
C LEU A 81 -31.14 2.29 24.27
N PRO A 82 -32.37 1.85 24.59
CA PRO A 82 -32.66 0.42 24.71
C PRO A 82 -32.22 -0.29 23.43
N TRP A 83 -31.63 -1.47 23.57
CA TRP A 83 -31.08 -2.27 22.47
C TRP A 83 -32.06 -2.41 21.28
N ALA A 84 -33.37 -2.42 21.57
CA ALA A 84 -34.45 -2.43 20.59
C ALA A 84 -34.47 -1.22 19.65
N ALA A 85 -33.98 -0.05 20.06
CA ALA A 85 -33.83 1.13 19.20
C ALA A 85 -32.63 1.01 18.24
N ARG A 86 -31.55 0.37 18.70
CA ARG A 86 -30.30 0.15 17.95
C ARG A 86 -30.45 -0.93 16.87
N VAL A 87 -31.25 -1.96 17.13
CA VAL A 87 -31.59 -2.99 16.14
C VAL A 87 -32.54 -2.44 15.08
N ARG A 88 -33.45 -1.52 15.44
CA ARG A 88 -34.39 -0.90 14.51
C ARG A 88 -33.73 0.07 13.53
N SER A 89 -32.62 0.69 13.89
CA SER A 89 -31.81 1.49 12.95
C SER A 89 -30.99 0.64 11.98
N TRP A 90 -30.75 -0.63 12.32
CA TRP A 90 -29.96 -1.55 11.48
C TRP A 90 -30.82 -2.38 10.53
N PHE A 91 -32.07 -2.68 10.93
CA PHE A 91 -33.05 -3.43 10.14
C PHE A 91 -34.27 -2.61 9.69
N GLY A 92 -34.27 -1.30 9.93
CA GLY A 92 -35.21 -0.38 9.27
C GLY A 92 -34.93 -0.37 7.76
N PRO A 93 -35.95 -0.32 6.89
CA PRO A 93 -35.79 -0.59 5.47
C PRO A 93 -34.91 0.46 4.79
N GLY A 94 -33.63 0.11 4.61
CA GLY A 94 -32.62 0.89 3.90
C GLY A 94 -32.70 0.79 2.37
N THR A 95 -33.70 0.10 1.81
CA THR A 95 -33.85 -0.02 0.34
C THR A 95 -35.33 -0.11 -0.07
N ALA A 96 -36.09 0.96 0.18
CA ALA A 96 -37.27 1.32 -0.61
C ALA A 96 -37.55 2.83 -0.50
N GLY A 97 -36.49 3.65 -0.59
CA GLY A 97 -36.56 5.12 -0.67
C GLY A 97 -36.59 5.63 -2.11
N ALA A 98 -37.15 4.88 -3.05
CA ALA A 98 -37.55 5.41 -4.36
C ALA A 98 -38.98 5.99 -4.34
N ALA A 99 -39.63 6.05 -3.17
CA ALA A 99 -41.02 6.49 -3.04
C ALA A 99 -41.24 7.79 -2.22
N ALA A 100 -40.19 8.44 -1.71
CA ALA A 100 -40.28 9.80 -1.16
C ALA A 100 -38.90 10.49 -1.25
N GLY A 101 -38.77 11.44 -2.18
CA GLY A 101 -37.48 12.04 -2.58
C GLY A 101 -36.83 12.93 -1.51
N HIS A 102 -36.23 12.33 -0.48
CA HIS A 102 -35.37 13.02 0.49
C HIS A 102 -33.88 12.82 0.15
N PRO A 103 -33.01 13.81 0.38
CA PRO A 103 -31.57 13.66 0.20
C PRO A 103 -30.99 12.71 1.24
N ALA A 104 -29.94 11.97 0.88
CA ALA A 104 -29.20 11.13 1.80
C ALA A 104 -28.61 11.98 2.96
N PRO A 105 -28.54 11.45 4.20
CA PRO A 105 -28.01 12.19 5.35
C PRO A 105 -26.59 12.73 5.13
N SER A 106 -25.72 11.98 4.43
CA SER A 106 -24.37 12.43 4.11
C SER A 106 -24.35 13.73 3.30
N ARG A 107 -25.31 13.93 2.38
CA ARG A 107 -25.41 15.17 1.59
C ARG A 107 -25.76 16.37 2.44
N LEU A 108 -26.50 16.21 3.54
CA LEU A 108 -26.78 17.31 4.46
C LEU A 108 -25.51 17.72 5.25
N HIS A 109 -24.66 16.75 5.61
CA HIS A 109 -23.36 17.03 6.22
C HIS A 109 -22.41 17.72 5.23
N GLU A 110 -22.29 17.21 4.01
CA GLU A 110 -21.48 17.85 2.96
C GLU A 110 -21.97 19.28 2.64
N LEU A 111 -23.29 19.54 2.72
CA LEU A 111 -23.83 20.90 2.58
C LEU A 111 -23.40 21.80 3.74
N LEU A 112 -23.46 21.30 4.98
CA LEU A 112 -23.06 22.02 6.18
C LEU A 112 -21.55 22.35 6.18
N ASP A 113 -20.74 21.40 5.72
CA ASP A 113 -19.28 21.52 5.65
C ASP A 113 -18.81 22.33 4.41
N GLY A 114 -19.75 22.82 3.59
CA GLY A 114 -19.45 23.60 2.38
C GLY A 114 -18.76 22.80 1.27
N GLN A 115 -18.84 21.47 1.30
CA GLN A 115 -18.18 20.56 0.35
C GLN A 115 -19.00 20.25 -0.90
N LEU A 116 -20.30 20.62 -0.92
CA LEU A 116 -21.14 20.40 -2.09
C LEU A 116 -20.86 21.41 -3.22
N SER A 117 -20.54 20.89 -4.40
CA SER A 117 -20.45 21.67 -5.65
C SER A 117 -21.78 22.37 -5.99
N GLY A 118 -21.72 23.59 -6.55
CA GLY A 118 -22.85 24.53 -6.69
C GLY A 118 -24.21 23.96 -7.14
N ARG A 119 -24.28 23.14 -8.20
CA ARG A 119 -25.58 22.55 -8.64
C ARG A 119 -26.19 21.61 -7.60
N ARG A 120 -25.36 20.86 -6.89
CA ARG A 120 -25.80 19.91 -5.85
C ARG A 120 -26.21 20.65 -4.58
N ALA A 121 -25.45 21.68 -4.20
CA ALA A 121 -25.81 22.56 -3.09
C ALA A 121 -27.16 23.24 -3.33
N ALA A 122 -27.36 23.85 -4.50
CA ALA A 122 -28.62 24.52 -4.85
C ALA A 122 -29.83 23.56 -4.84
N ALA A 123 -29.66 22.32 -5.31
CA ALA A 123 -30.71 21.31 -5.27
C ALA A 123 -31.05 20.87 -3.84
N ALA A 124 -30.03 20.68 -2.99
CA ALA A 124 -30.23 20.35 -1.57
C ALA A 124 -30.91 21.50 -0.82
N GLU A 125 -30.51 22.75 -1.06
CA GLU A 125 -31.13 23.94 -0.48
C GLU A 125 -32.57 24.15 -0.94
N ALA A 126 -32.87 23.90 -2.23
CA ALA A 126 -34.23 23.93 -2.74
C ALA A 126 -35.11 22.87 -2.06
N HIS A 127 -34.58 21.66 -1.89
CA HIS A 127 -35.25 20.60 -1.13
C HIS A 127 -35.47 21.00 0.33
N LEU A 128 -34.47 21.56 1.00
CA LEU A 128 -34.59 22.06 2.37
C LEU A 128 -35.68 23.13 2.46
N ARG A 129 -35.83 24.03 1.48
CA ARG A 129 -36.96 24.99 1.47
C ARG A 129 -38.33 24.31 1.39
N ALA A 130 -38.45 23.23 0.63
CA ALA A 130 -39.70 22.49 0.47
C ALA A 130 -40.02 21.54 1.63
N CYS A 131 -39.00 20.94 2.27
CA CYS A 131 -39.16 19.83 3.20
C CYS A 131 -38.87 20.22 4.66
N ARG A 132 -39.92 20.28 5.51
CA ARG A 132 -39.80 20.60 6.94
C ARG A 132 -38.95 19.59 7.72
N ALA A 133 -39.07 18.30 7.42
CA ALA A 133 -38.33 17.25 8.13
C ALA A 133 -36.81 17.39 7.94
N CYS A 134 -36.36 17.56 6.70
CA CYS A 134 -34.93 17.75 6.41
C CYS A 134 -34.39 19.07 6.97
N ARG A 135 -35.20 20.14 7.05
CA ARG A 135 -34.77 21.38 7.74
C ARG A 135 -34.54 21.16 9.22
N HIS A 136 -35.44 20.47 9.89
CA HIS A 136 -35.30 20.21 11.32
C HIS A 136 -34.04 19.38 11.62
N GLU A 137 -33.71 18.41 10.76
CA GLU A 137 -32.47 17.64 10.84
C GLU A 137 -31.24 18.53 10.64
N MET A 138 -31.25 19.39 9.61
CA MET A 138 -30.19 20.36 9.32
C MET A 138 -29.94 21.34 10.48
N GLU A 139 -31.00 21.88 11.08
CA GLU A 139 -30.92 22.74 12.27
C GLU A 139 -30.35 21.98 13.48
N GLY A 140 -30.68 20.70 13.63
CA GLY A 140 -30.10 19.82 14.64
C GLY A 140 -28.59 19.69 14.48
N LEU A 141 -28.12 19.40 13.28
CA LEU A 141 -26.70 19.30 12.95
C LEU A 141 -25.97 20.64 13.16
N ALA A 142 -26.55 21.74 12.68
CA ALA A 142 -25.99 23.09 12.87
C ALA A 142 -25.84 23.45 14.36
N ARG A 143 -26.81 23.08 15.20
CA ARG A 143 -26.70 23.25 16.67
C ARG A 143 -25.53 22.45 17.26
N VAL A 144 -25.35 21.20 16.84
CA VAL A 144 -24.21 20.38 17.30
C VAL A 144 -22.89 21.02 16.91
N VAL A 145 -22.73 21.42 15.64
CA VAL A 145 -21.50 22.08 15.16
C VAL A 145 -21.23 23.37 15.93
N SER A 146 -22.24 24.24 16.10
CA SER A 146 -22.09 25.47 16.88
C SER A 146 -21.74 25.22 18.36
N THR A 147 -22.14 24.08 18.91
CA THR A 147 -21.77 23.68 20.27
C THR A 147 -20.32 23.21 20.32
N LEU A 148 -19.87 22.45 19.31
CA LEU A 148 -18.49 22.02 19.17
C LEU A 148 -17.53 23.19 18.98
N GLU A 149 -17.90 24.19 18.17
CA GLU A 149 -17.10 25.40 17.96
C GLU A 149 -16.93 26.24 19.23
N ARG A 150 -17.88 26.15 20.16
CA ARG A 150 -17.83 26.82 21.47
C ARG A 150 -17.03 26.05 22.51
N LEU A 151 -16.65 24.79 22.25
CA LEU A 151 -15.80 24.05 23.17
C LEU A 151 -14.44 24.76 23.26
N PRO A 152 -13.85 24.86 24.47
CA PRO A 152 -12.49 25.34 24.61
C PRO A 152 -11.57 24.52 23.71
N ARG A 153 -10.85 25.19 22.80
CA ARG A 153 -9.84 24.51 21.98
C ARG A 153 -8.80 23.94 22.95
N PRO A 154 -8.64 22.61 23.06
CA PRO A 154 -7.62 22.05 23.92
C PRO A 154 -6.27 22.49 23.37
N ALA A 155 -5.61 23.39 24.10
CA ALA A 155 -4.21 23.70 23.82
C ALA A 155 -3.39 22.48 24.24
N PRO A 156 -2.53 21.94 23.36
CA PRO A 156 -1.64 20.85 23.77
C PRO A 156 -0.76 21.32 24.94
N SER A 157 -0.45 20.42 25.87
CA SER A 157 0.41 20.72 27.01
C SER A 157 1.78 21.20 26.54
N ALA A 158 2.43 22.08 27.31
CA ALA A 158 3.83 22.43 27.08
C ALA A 158 4.68 21.14 27.01
N GLY A 159 5.43 20.96 25.92
CA GLY A 159 6.21 19.75 25.65
C GLY A 159 5.51 18.66 24.81
N PHE A 160 4.25 18.82 24.40
CA PHE A 160 3.59 17.87 23.48
C PHE A 160 4.31 17.79 22.13
N ALA A 161 4.66 18.94 21.55
CA ALA A 161 5.41 19.01 20.30
C ALA A 161 6.78 18.31 20.44
N ASP A 162 7.51 18.60 21.52
CA ASP A 162 8.81 17.97 21.79
C ASP A 162 8.68 16.45 21.97
N GLY A 163 7.63 15.98 22.67
CA GLY A 163 7.35 14.57 22.84
C GLY A 163 7.00 13.85 21.54
N VAL A 164 6.22 14.50 20.66
CA VAL A 164 5.93 13.97 19.31
C VAL A 164 7.21 13.92 18.49
N MET A 165 8.00 14.99 18.47
CA MET A 165 9.25 15.05 17.71
C MET A 165 10.30 14.04 18.22
N ALA A 166 10.35 13.77 19.52
CA ALA A 166 11.20 12.74 20.09
C ALA A 166 10.73 11.31 19.76
N ALA A 167 9.41 11.11 19.57
CA ALA A 167 8.82 9.82 19.23
C ALA A 167 8.92 9.49 17.73
N VAL A 168 8.98 10.50 16.86
CA VAL A 168 9.18 10.31 15.41
C VAL A 168 10.64 9.94 15.16
N ARG A 169 10.94 8.64 15.20
CA ARG A 169 12.21 8.12 14.68
C ARG A 169 12.14 8.13 13.16
N MET A 170 12.72 9.16 12.55
CA MET A 170 13.02 9.16 11.12
C MET A 170 14.05 8.05 10.86
N PRO A 171 13.71 6.96 10.14
CA PRO A 171 14.73 6.01 9.72
C PRO A 171 15.73 6.75 8.84
N GLU A 172 17.01 6.71 9.19
CA GLU A 172 18.05 7.26 8.32
C GLU A 172 17.96 6.57 6.95
N PRO A 173 17.88 7.33 5.85
CA PRO A 173 17.83 6.74 4.53
C PRO A 173 19.15 5.98 4.29
N ALA A 174 19.05 4.65 4.21
CA ALA A 174 20.20 3.80 3.96
C ALA A 174 20.92 4.29 2.68
N PRO A 175 22.22 4.66 2.75
CA PRO A 175 22.91 5.35 1.66
C PRO A 175 22.98 4.51 0.37
N ALA A 176 22.88 3.19 0.50
CA ALA A 176 22.84 2.25 -0.64
C ALA A 176 21.57 2.40 -1.49
N LEU A 177 20.39 2.54 -0.88
CA LEU A 177 19.12 2.70 -1.59
C LEU A 177 18.99 4.09 -2.21
N ALA A 178 19.51 5.12 -1.55
CA ALA A 178 19.55 6.48 -2.10
C ALA A 178 20.41 6.57 -3.37
N ARG A 179 21.54 5.85 -3.43
CA ARG A 179 22.41 5.80 -4.62
C ARG A 179 21.76 5.06 -5.78
N LEU A 180 21.11 3.92 -5.51
CA LEU A 180 20.36 3.16 -6.53
C LEU A 180 19.17 3.97 -7.07
N ARG A 181 18.44 4.67 -6.20
CA ARG A 181 17.32 5.54 -6.61
C ARG A 181 17.80 6.72 -7.45
N ARG A 182 18.93 7.36 -7.11
CA ARG A 182 19.51 8.44 -7.95
C ARG A 182 19.92 7.94 -9.33
N LEU A 183 20.51 6.75 -9.43
CA LEU A 183 20.87 6.13 -10.71
C LEU A 183 19.63 5.74 -11.53
N ALA A 184 18.59 5.22 -10.88
CA ALA A 184 17.32 4.89 -11.52
C ALA A 184 16.61 6.14 -12.05
N VAL A 185 16.53 7.20 -11.25
CA VAL A 185 15.94 8.49 -11.67
C VAL A 185 16.75 9.13 -12.79
N ALA A 186 18.08 9.06 -12.75
CA ALA A 186 18.93 9.54 -13.84
C ALA A 186 18.68 8.76 -15.15
N ARG A 187 18.54 7.43 -15.07
CA ARG A 187 18.21 6.59 -16.23
C ARG A 187 16.82 6.85 -16.79
N VAL A 188 15.82 7.03 -15.93
CA VAL A 188 14.46 7.39 -16.35
C VAL A 188 14.45 8.77 -17.00
N ARG A 189 15.18 9.74 -16.43
CA ARG A 189 15.31 11.09 -17.00
C ARG A 189 16.03 11.06 -18.34
N GLU A 190 17.02 10.21 -18.53
CA GLU A 190 17.72 10.01 -19.80
C GLU A 190 16.77 9.43 -20.87
N VAL A 191 15.95 8.43 -20.51
CA VAL A 191 14.91 7.86 -21.38
C VAL A 191 13.79 8.86 -21.69
N VAL A 192 13.37 9.67 -20.72
CA VAL A 192 12.32 10.69 -20.87
C VAL A 192 12.83 11.95 -21.59
N SER A 193 14.15 12.19 -21.60
CA SER A 193 14.78 13.35 -22.26
C SER A 193 14.89 13.23 -23.78
N LEU A 194 14.60 12.06 -24.38
CA LEU A 194 14.48 11.88 -25.83
C LEU A 194 13.15 12.47 -26.32
N ARG A 195 13.12 13.80 -26.27
CA ARG A 195 11.98 14.69 -26.45
C ARG A 195 11.69 14.92 -27.93
N THR A 196 11.07 13.94 -28.59
CA THR A 196 10.34 14.21 -29.85
C THR A 196 8.88 13.80 -29.69
N ARG A 197 7.97 14.74 -29.97
CA ARG A 197 6.51 14.59 -29.78
C ARG A 197 5.91 13.38 -30.52
N LYS A 198 6.62 12.85 -31.53
CA LYS A 198 6.24 11.65 -32.30
C LYS A 198 6.47 10.33 -31.54
N ALA A 199 7.43 10.29 -30.61
CA ALA A 199 7.74 9.09 -29.82
C ALA A 199 6.67 8.81 -28.75
N TRP A 200 6.09 9.85 -28.14
CA TRP A 200 5.04 9.71 -27.13
C TRP A 200 3.72 9.18 -27.69
N ALA A 201 3.37 9.50 -28.95
CA ALA A 201 2.18 8.93 -29.59
C ALA A 201 2.31 7.42 -29.83
N ALA A 202 3.52 6.93 -30.16
CA ALA A 202 3.77 5.51 -30.34
C ALA A 202 3.85 4.75 -29.01
N VAL A 203 4.51 5.31 -27.99
CA VAL A 203 4.65 4.66 -26.68
C VAL A 203 3.33 4.65 -25.90
N ALA A 204 2.53 5.73 -25.96
CA ALA A 204 1.18 5.73 -25.38
C ALA A 204 0.29 4.70 -26.07
N GLY A 205 0.38 4.55 -27.40
CA GLY A 205 -0.32 3.51 -28.13
C GLY A 205 0.05 2.10 -27.67
N VAL A 206 1.35 1.81 -27.51
CA VAL A 206 1.88 0.47 -27.16
C VAL A 206 1.68 0.10 -25.69
N ALA A 207 1.68 1.07 -24.77
CA ALA A 207 1.49 0.78 -23.34
C ALA A 207 0.01 0.80 -22.91
N VAL A 208 -0.80 1.67 -23.50
CA VAL A 208 -2.21 1.82 -23.10
C VAL A 208 -3.08 0.70 -23.65
N THR A 209 -2.83 0.23 -24.88
CA THR A 209 -3.63 -0.86 -25.46
C THR A 209 -3.59 -2.16 -24.65
N PRO A 210 -2.44 -2.72 -24.24
CA PRO A 210 -2.43 -3.94 -23.44
C PRO A 210 -3.05 -3.72 -22.05
N ALA A 211 -2.85 -2.55 -21.43
CA ALA A 211 -3.47 -2.26 -20.13
C ALA A 211 -5.01 -2.20 -20.22
N VAL A 212 -5.55 -1.52 -21.24
CA VAL A 212 -6.99 -1.42 -21.47
C VAL A 212 -7.58 -2.77 -21.87
N VAL A 213 -6.92 -3.54 -22.74
CA VAL A 213 -7.35 -4.89 -23.11
C VAL A 213 -7.34 -5.82 -21.90
N THR A 214 -6.30 -5.77 -21.06
CA THR A 214 -6.23 -6.60 -19.84
C THR A 214 -7.30 -6.21 -18.84
N ALA A 215 -7.56 -4.91 -18.66
CA ALA A 215 -8.62 -4.42 -17.80
C ALA A 215 -10.01 -4.79 -18.33
N MET A 216 -10.23 -4.75 -19.66
CA MET A 216 -11.49 -5.12 -20.29
C MET A 216 -11.74 -6.62 -20.20
N VAL A 217 -10.71 -7.46 -20.40
CA VAL A 217 -10.79 -8.91 -20.19
C VAL A 217 -11.08 -9.22 -18.73
N ALA A 218 -10.38 -8.59 -17.78
CA ALA A 218 -10.66 -8.75 -16.36
C ALA A 218 -12.11 -8.35 -16.03
N TRP A 219 -12.57 -7.22 -16.55
CA TRP A 219 -13.94 -6.75 -16.33
C TRP A 219 -14.98 -7.72 -16.92
N VAL A 220 -14.79 -8.24 -18.13
CA VAL A 220 -15.69 -9.22 -18.75
C VAL A 220 -15.70 -10.55 -17.97
N VAL A 221 -14.53 -10.99 -17.50
CA VAL A 221 -14.39 -12.21 -16.71
C VAL A 221 -15.09 -12.06 -15.35
N PHE A 222 -14.89 -10.94 -14.65
CA PHE A 222 -15.46 -10.70 -13.32
C PHE A 222 -16.92 -10.20 -13.33
N SER A 223 -17.45 -9.74 -14.46
CA SER A 223 -18.86 -9.34 -14.60
C SER A 223 -19.78 -10.53 -14.90
N HIS A 224 -19.24 -11.69 -15.28
CA HIS A 224 -20.05 -12.88 -15.51
C HIS A 224 -20.44 -13.55 -14.18
N PRO A 225 -21.73 -13.72 -13.85
CA PRO A 225 -22.18 -14.26 -12.55
C PRO A 225 -21.76 -15.72 -12.28
N LEU A 226 -21.23 -16.40 -13.29
CA LEU A 226 -20.72 -17.78 -13.19
C LEU A 226 -19.22 -17.83 -12.84
N VAL A 227 -18.51 -16.71 -13.00
CA VAL A 227 -17.08 -16.60 -12.69
C VAL A 227 -16.96 -15.88 -11.35
N THR A 228 -17.28 -16.62 -10.29
CA THR A 228 -17.00 -16.15 -8.94
C THR A 228 -15.51 -16.35 -8.63
N PRO A 229 -14.92 -15.55 -7.73
CA PRO A 229 -13.55 -15.80 -7.24
C PRO A 229 -13.35 -17.26 -6.77
N GLY A 230 -14.41 -17.89 -6.26
CA GLY A 230 -14.43 -19.30 -5.86
C GLY A 230 -14.32 -20.28 -7.03
N SER A 231 -14.99 -20.03 -8.17
CA SER A 231 -14.86 -20.91 -9.35
C SER A 231 -13.50 -20.75 -10.02
N LEU A 232 -12.93 -19.54 -10.04
CA LEU A 232 -11.56 -19.31 -10.51
C LEU A 232 -10.51 -20.02 -9.64
N ALA A 233 -10.63 -19.89 -8.31
CA ALA A 233 -9.75 -20.58 -7.37
C ALA A 233 -9.86 -22.11 -7.51
N SER A 234 -11.08 -22.64 -7.67
CA SER A 234 -11.30 -24.07 -7.90
C SER A 234 -10.69 -24.54 -9.21
N PHE A 235 -10.83 -23.77 -10.29
CA PHE A 235 -10.22 -24.06 -11.58
C PHE A 235 -8.69 -24.04 -11.50
N LEU A 236 -8.10 -23.01 -10.87
CA LEU A 236 -6.64 -22.92 -10.68
C LEU A 236 -6.12 -24.07 -9.82
N TRP A 237 -6.87 -24.48 -8.80
CA TRP A 237 -6.54 -25.65 -7.97
C TRP A 237 -6.56 -26.95 -8.78
N ILE A 238 -7.60 -27.17 -9.59
CA ILE A 238 -7.69 -28.34 -10.47
C ILE A 238 -6.53 -28.33 -11.49
N GLN A 239 -6.24 -27.18 -12.11
CA GLN A 239 -5.17 -27.11 -13.10
C GLN A 239 -3.77 -27.24 -12.48
N GLY A 240 -3.59 -26.74 -11.26
CA GLY A 240 -2.39 -26.93 -10.46
C GLY A 240 -2.17 -28.40 -10.11
N SER A 241 -3.21 -29.09 -9.63
CA SER A 241 -3.13 -30.51 -9.28
C SER A 241 -2.84 -31.40 -10.49
N GLN A 242 -3.39 -31.08 -11.68
CA GLN A 242 -3.06 -31.79 -12.92
C GLN A 242 -1.60 -31.61 -13.37
N ARG A 243 -1.01 -30.43 -13.18
CA ARG A 243 0.42 -30.22 -13.50
C ARG A 243 1.33 -30.94 -12.52
N VAL A 244 0.97 -30.94 -11.24
CA VAL A 244 1.72 -31.66 -10.21
C VAL A 244 1.65 -33.17 -10.46
N SER A 245 0.49 -33.72 -10.81
CA SER A 245 0.36 -35.13 -11.14
C SER A 245 1.11 -35.51 -12.42
N ALA A 246 1.08 -34.67 -13.45
CA ALA A 246 1.87 -34.87 -14.67
C ALA A 246 3.39 -34.82 -14.41
N ALA A 247 3.85 -33.86 -13.59
CA ALA A 247 5.25 -33.77 -13.20
C ALA A 247 5.69 -34.96 -12.35
N THR A 248 4.83 -35.42 -11.43
CA THR A 248 5.08 -36.60 -10.62
C THR A 248 5.16 -37.85 -11.50
N ALA A 249 4.23 -38.02 -12.43
CA ALA A 249 4.21 -39.14 -13.37
C ALA A 249 5.47 -39.16 -14.26
N TRP A 250 5.89 -37.99 -14.74
CA TRP A 250 7.14 -37.84 -15.49
C TRP A 250 8.36 -38.19 -14.63
N MET A 251 8.43 -37.72 -13.39
CA MET A 251 9.52 -38.06 -12.47
C MET A 251 9.55 -39.55 -12.14
N THR A 252 8.40 -40.19 -11.89
CA THR A 252 8.35 -41.63 -11.62
C THR A 252 8.72 -42.45 -12.86
N GLY A 253 8.28 -42.02 -14.04
CA GLY A 253 8.68 -42.63 -15.31
C GLY A 253 10.18 -42.51 -15.53
N ALA A 254 10.73 -41.29 -15.39
CA ALA A 254 12.16 -41.05 -15.51
C ALA A 254 12.98 -41.82 -14.47
N ALA A 255 12.48 -41.98 -13.24
CA ALA A 255 13.13 -42.77 -12.21
C ALA A 255 13.14 -44.26 -12.55
N MET A 256 12.02 -44.81 -13.01
CA MET A 256 11.90 -46.22 -13.41
C MET A 256 12.69 -46.55 -14.68
N GLU A 257 12.75 -45.63 -15.63
CA GLU A 257 13.52 -45.78 -16.86
C GLU A 257 15.01 -45.48 -16.67
N SER A 258 15.42 -44.91 -15.53
CA SER A 258 16.84 -44.61 -15.32
C SER A 258 17.65 -45.90 -15.12
N PRO A 259 18.65 -46.18 -15.96
CA PRO A 259 19.54 -47.33 -15.81
C PRO A 259 20.29 -47.33 -14.46
N THR A 260 20.43 -46.15 -13.85
CA THR A 260 21.07 -45.93 -12.55
C THR A 260 20.24 -46.42 -11.38
N VAL A 261 18.92 -46.20 -11.40
CA VAL A 261 18.00 -46.70 -10.35
C VAL A 261 17.89 -48.22 -10.44
N PHE A 262 17.81 -48.77 -11.65
CA PHE A 262 17.83 -50.22 -11.84
C PHE A 262 19.14 -50.84 -11.32
N ARG A 263 20.29 -50.23 -11.63
CA ARG A 263 21.59 -50.67 -11.09
C ARG A 263 21.67 -50.55 -9.57
N ALA A 264 21.21 -49.45 -8.99
CA ALA A 264 21.18 -49.26 -7.54
C ALA A 264 20.27 -50.29 -6.85
N TRP A 265 19.09 -50.56 -7.40
CA TRP A 265 18.17 -51.57 -6.88
C TRP A 265 18.77 -52.98 -6.96
N SER A 266 19.35 -53.35 -8.11
CA SER A 266 20.02 -54.63 -8.29
C SER A 266 21.25 -54.80 -7.38
N ALA A 267 21.95 -53.71 -7.06
CA ALA A 267 23.05 -53.73 -6.11
C ALA A 267 22.56 -53.94 -4.66
N VAL A 268 21.44 -53.30 -4.28
CA VAL A 268 20.79 -53.51 -2.97
C VAL A 268 20.30 -54.95 -2.83
N GLU A 269 19.71 -55.52 -3.89
CA GLU A 269 19.27 -56.91 -3.92
C GLU A 269 20.48 -57.87 -3.80
N GLY A 270 21.58 -57.60 -4.51
CA GLY A 270 22.83 -58.35 -4.37
C GLY A 270 23.45 -58.28 -2.96
N ILE A 271 23.36 -57.12 -2.30
CA ILE A 271 23.82 -56.93 -0.92
C ILE A 271 22.94 -57.71 0.07
N SER A 272 21.63 -57.82 -0.18
CA SER A 272 20.71 -58.57 0.67
C SER A 272 20.97 -60.08 0.67
N LEU A 273 21.53 -60.61 -0.42
CA LEU A 273 21.91 -62.03 -0.57
C LEU A 273 23.29 -62.35 0.04
N ALA A 274 24.07 -61.34 0.44
CA ALA A 274 25.40 -61.48 1.02
C ALA A 274 25.53 -60.65 2.32
N PRO A 275 24.90 -61.07 3.44
CA PRO A 275 24.78 -60.28 4.67
C PRO A 275 26.11 -59.84 5.29
N THR A 276 27.19 -60.60 5.05
CA THR A 276 28.55 -60.25 5.50
C THR A 276 29.13 -59.06 4.75
N THR A 277 28.85 -58.93 3.45
CA THR A 277 29.29 -57.80 2.63
C THR A 277 28.50 -56.53 2.95
N ALA A 278 27.20 -56.68 3.26
CA ALA A 278 26.36 -55.59 3.75
C ALA A 278 26.93 -55.00 5.06
N ALA A 279 27.24 -55.86 6.03
CA ALA A 279 27.81 -55.44 7.32
C ALA A 279 29.16 -54.73 7.14
N ALA A 280 30.05 -55.24 6.28
CA ALA A 280 31.32 -54.60 5.97
C ALA A 280 31.13 -53.21 5.32
N GLY A 281 30.15 -53.08 4.42
CA GLY A 281 29.79 -51.81 3.79
C GLY A 281 29.29 -50.77 4.80
N PHE A 282 28.41 -51.16 5.73
CA PHE A 282 27.92 -50.27 6.79
C PHE A 282 29.03 -49.81 7.75
N ILE A 283 29.96 -50.70 8.09
CA ILE A 283 31.12 -50.37 8.93
C ILE A 283 32.03 -49.38 8.20
N ALA A 284 32.36 -49.65 6.93
CA ALA A 284 33.19 -48.76 6.13
C ALA A 284 32.54 -47.38 5.96
N PHE A 285 31.23 -47.32 5.67
CA PHE A 285 30.48 -46.07 5.55
C PHE A 285 30.47 -45.28 6.87
N SER A 286 30.28 -45.95 8.01
CA SER A 286 30.33 -45.32 9.33
C SER A 286 31.71 -44.73 9.64
N ILE A 287 32.79 -45.46 9.32
CA ILE A 287 34.17 -44.98 9.49
C ILE A 287 34.42 -43.74 8.63
N VAL A 288 34.02 -43.77 7.35
CA VAL A 288 34.18 -42.62 6.44
C VAL A 288 33.40 -41.40 6.95
N THR A 289 32.18 -41.60 7.45
CA THR A 289 31.35 -40.51 7.98
C THR A 289 31.98 -39.88 9.22
N VAL A 290 32.50 -40.69 10.15
CA VAL A 290 33.22 -40.21 11.33
C VAL A 290 34.50 -39.46 10.94
N LEU A 291 35.27 -39.97 9.97
CA LEU A 291 36.46 -39.30 9.45
C LEU A 291 36.13 -37.96 8.78
N ALA A 292 35.05 -37.89 8.00
CA ALA A 292 34.62 -36.66 7.36
C ALA A 292 34.20 -35.61 8.40
N VAL A 293 33.42 -36.01 9.42
CA VAL A 293 33.04 -35.12 10.53
C VAL A 293 34.27 -34.67 11.33
N TRP A 294 35.24 -35.55 11.54
CA TRP A 294 36.50 -35.21 12.22
C TRP A 294 37.33 -34.20 11.44
N VAL A 295 37.48 -34.39 10.13
CA VAL A 295 38.18 -33.43 9.25
C VAL A 295 37.46 -32.09 9.25
N LEU A 296 36.13 -32.09 9.17
CA LEU A 296 35.33 -30.87 9.26
C LEU A 296 35.54 -30.17 10.62
N TYR A 297 35.53 -30.93 11.72
CA TYR A 297 35.74 -30.41 13.07
C TYR A 297 37.13 -29.78 13.22
N LEU A 298 38.18 -30.46 12.77
CA LEU A 298 39.54 -29.92 12.80
C LEU A 298 39.66 -28.64 11.98
N ASN A 299 39.09 -28.62 10.78
CA ASN A 299 39.23 -27.48 9.89
C ASN A 299 38.41 -26.27 10.37
N LEU A 300 37.24 -26.50 10.97
CA LEU A 300 36.35 -25.43 11.40
C LEU A 300 36.70 -24.86 12.78
N PHE A 301 37.14 -25.69 13.73
CA PHE A 301 37.36 -25.27 15.12
C PHE A 301 38.84 -25.10 15.50
N ALA A 302 39.77 -25.86 14.92
CA ALA A 302 41.19 -25.75 15.28
C ALA A 302 41.87 -24.55 14.61
N SER A 303 41.44 -24.16 13.40
CA SER A 303 41.99 -23.02 12.66
C SER A 303 41.65 -21.67 13.30
N GLN A 304 40.47 -21.53 13.92
CA GLN A 304 40.05 -20.28 14.57
C GLN A 304 40.83 -19.95 15.86
N GLY A 305 41.46 -20.94 16.50
CA GLY A 305 42.26 -20.74 17.71
C GLY A 305 43.64 -20.10 17.48
N LEU A 306 44.13 -20.07 16.23
CA LEU A 306 45.42 -19.50 15.86
C LEU A 306 45.31 -18.03 15.46
N GLU A 307 44.23 -17.63 14.76
CA GLU A 307 44.05 -16.23 14.33
C GLU A 307 43.71 -15.28 15.48
N GLY A 308 42.98 -15.75 16.51
CA GLY A 308 42.67 -14.94 17.70
C GLY A 308 43.87 -14.54 18.55
N ARG A 309 45.02 -15.20 18.37
CA ARG A 309 46.27 -14.92 19.11
C ARG A 309 47.15 -13.84 18.46
N HIS A 310 46.99 -13.59 17.16
CA HIS A 310 47.75 -12.56 16.45
C HIS A 310 47.12 -11.16 16.54
N ALA A 311 45.84 -11.05 16.94
CA ALA A 311 45.16 -9.76 17.09
C ALA A 311 45.49 -9.03 18.42
N LYS A 312 46.09 -9.69 19.42
CA LYS A 312 46.37 -9.09 20.75
C LYS A 312 47.79 -8.51 20.94
N LEU A 313 48.65 -8.55 19.91
CA LEU A 313 50.04 -8.06 20.00
C LEU A 313 50.28 -6.73 19.26
N ARG A 314 49.22 -6.03 18.86
CA ARG A 314 49.29 -4.63 18.37
C ARG A 314 48.25 -3.78 19.10
N ALA A 315 48.56 -3.42 20.34
CA ALA A 315 47.97 -2.30 21.06
C ALA A 315 49.06 -1.73 21.98
#